data_AF-A0A228IW33-F1
#
_entry.id   AF-A0A228IW33-F1
#
_cell.length_a   1.000
_cell.length_b   1.000
_cell.length_c   1.000
_cell.angle_alpha   90.00
_cell.angle_beta   90.00
_cell.angle_gamma   90.00
#
_symmetry.space_group_name_H-M   'P 1'
#
loop_
_entity.id
_entity.type
_entity.pdbx_description
1 polymer ?
#
loop_
_entity_poly.entity_id
_entity_poly.type
_entity_poly.pdbx_seq_one_letter_code
_entity_poly.pdbx_strand_id
1 'polypeptide(L)'
;MDRDAIIRAVFADGAARPDLTARHVALINRLRVMWVPVESGAPGIDPSQPLIGEGPPIALAKAALKTDDDALAIRTLAELGRLVPQFVAGAGTLAPEQYTIPPALRKLFAFKESGVDASGRFQFRAAHLAVLRGANWRTVDSDAIEDVLGEGDFWPMPYIDGKRPYGDRTYYQFDMAELLGEPYKRDGRGDLVAEAKKDARLERLHYETLAALQVFLMHAELTRPA
;
A
#
# COMPACT_ATOMS: atom_id res chain seq x y z
N MET A 1 -14.45 16.70 -18.92
CA MET A 1 -14.71 15.24 -19.01
C MET A 1 -15.12 14.79 -17.63
N ASP A 2 -16.15 13.96 -17.53
CA ASP A 2 -16.68 13.49 -16.24
C ASP A 2 -15.66 12.58 -15.50
N ARG A 3 -15.59 12.69 -14.16
CA ARG A 3 -14.64 11.94 -13.31
C ARG A 3 -14.81 10.45 -13.51
N ASP A 4 -16.03 9.98 -13.42
CA ASP A 4 -16.35 8.56 -13.44
C ASP A 4 -16.11 7.99 -14.84
N ALA A 5 -16.40 8.76 -15.89
CA ALA A 5 -16.03 8.38 -17.26
C ALA A 5 -14.51 8.18 -17.45
N ILE A 6 -13.67 9.03 -16.83
CA ILE A 6 -12.20 8.86 -16.85
C ILE A 6 -11.81 7.60 -16.10
N ILE A 7 -12.35 7.40 -14.89
CA ILE A 7 -12.05 6.25 -14.05
C ILE A 7 -12.45 4.95 -14.77
N ARG A 8 -13.67 4.86 -15.30
CA ARG A 8 -14.12 3.71 -16.11
C ARG A 8 -13.16 3.40 -17.25
N ALA A 9 -12.66 4.41 -17.95
CA ALA A 9 -11.71 4.19 -19.05
C ALA A 9 -10.36 3.61 -18.58
N VAL A 10 -9.92 3.91 -17.35
CA VAL A 10 -8.67 3.35 -16.77
C VAL A 10 -8.83 1.88 -16.39
N PHE A 11 -10.03 1.48 -15.99
CA PHE A 11 -10.37 0.13 -15.49
C PHE A 11 -11.20 -0.71 -16.47
N ALA A 12 -11.44 -0.22 -17.69
CA ALA A 12 -12.18 -0.94 -18.71
C ALA A 12 -11.49 -2.27 -19.05
N ASP A 13 -12.30 -3.27 -19.40
CA ASP A 13 -11.78 -4.55 -19.88
C ASP A 13 -10.88 -4.34 -21.11
N GLY A 14 -9.76 -5.05 -21.15
CA GLY A 14 -8.72 -4.90 -22.17
C GLY A 14 -7.95 -3.57 -22.14
N ALA A 15 -8.20 -2.66 -21.19
CA ALA A 15 -7.45 -1.41 -21.09
C ALA A 15 -5.97 -1.69 -20.78
N ALA A 16 -5.09 -1.15 -21.64
CA ALA A 16 -3.65 -1.22 -21.47
C ALA A 16 -3.25 -0.76 -20.06
N ARG A 17 -2.27 -1.46 -19.47
CA ARG A 17 -1.71 -1.04 -18.18
C ARG A 17 -0.94 0.27 -18.39
N PRO A 18 -1.17 1.30 -17.55
CA PRO A 18 -0.41 2.54 -17.66
C PRO A 18 1.08 2.29 -17.37
N ASP A 19 1.95 3.02 -18.05
CA ASP A 19 3.36 3.04 -17.70
C ASP A 19 3.58 3.83 -16.41
N LEU A 20 4.44 3.32 -15.53
CA LEU A 20 4.84 4.05 -14.33
C LEU A 20 5.75 5.23 -14.72
N THR A 21 5.40 6.44 -14.32
CA THR A 21 6.11 7.69 -14.70
C THR A 21 6.42 8.54 -13.49
N ALA A 22 7.24 9.58 -13.66
CA ALA A 22 7.52 10.56 -12.60
C ALA A 22 6.25 11.26 -12.08
N ARG A 23 5.21 11.44 -12.91
CA ARG A 23 3.92 11.99 -12.48
C ARG A 23 3.20 11.05 -11.51
N HIS A 24 3.22 9.75 -11.79
CA HIS A 24 2.68 8.73 -10.89
C HIS A 24 3.41 8.77 -9.55
N VAL A 25 4.74 8.79 -9.57
CA VAL A 25 5.55 8.85 -8.34
C VAL A 25 5.27 10.11 -7.53
N ALA A 26 5.08 11.26 -8.18
CA ALA A 26 4.72 12.51 -7.51
C ALA A 26 3.40 12.39 -6.71
N LEU A 27 2.42 11.61 -7.20
CA LEU A 27 1.20 11.32 -6.45
C LEU A 27 1.36 10.16 -5.45
N ILE A 28 2.13 9.11 -5.78
CA ILE A 28 2.46 8.01 -4.86
C ILE A 28 3.06 8.56 -3.56
N ASN A 29 3.97 9.53 -3.66
CA ASN A 29 4.60 10.17 -2.51
C ASN A 29 3.67 11.03 -1.66
N ARG A 30 2.42 11.17 -2.09
CA ARG A 30 1.35 11.86 -1.38
C ARG A 30 0.23 10.90 -0.97
N LEU A 31 0.35 9.59 -1.22
CA LEU A 31 -0.69 8.65 -0.84
C LEU A 31 -0.84 8.55 0.68
N ARG A 32 -2.09 8.44 1.11
CA ARG A 32 -2.48 8.17 2.48
C ARG A 32 -2.89 6.71 2.61
N VAL A 33 -2.31 6.02 3.59
CA VAL A 33 -2.68 4.64 3.89
C VAL A 33 -3.83 4.58 4.91
N MET A 34 -4.49 3.43 4.97
CA MET A 34 -5.43 3.05 6.01
C MET A 34 -5.24 1.58 6.39
N TRP A 35 -5.74 1.19 7.57
CA TRP A 35 -5.89 -0.22 7.91
C TRP A 35 -7.23 -0.74 7.39
N VAL A 36 -7.22 -1.79 6.57
CA VAL A 36 -8.43 -2.46 6.07
C VAL A 36 -8.76 -3.59 7.04
N PRO A 37 -9.86 -3.51 7.82
CA PRO A 37 -10.13 -4.43 8.94
C PRO A 37 -10.85 -5.71 8.47
N VAL A 38 -10.35 -6.36 7.42
CA VAL A 38 -10.89 -7.64 6.92
C VAL A 38 -10.06 -8.79 7.47
N GLU A 39 -10.67 -9.72 8.20
CA GLU A 39 -10.01 -10.89 8.80
C GLU A 39 -8.84 -10.47 9.72
N SER A 40 -7.58 -10.77 9.36
CA SER A 40 -6.40 -10.31 10.12
C SER A 40 -6.15 -8.81 9.95
N GLY A 41 -6.74 -8.25 8.89
CA GLY A 41 -6.52 -6.89 8.42
C GLY A 41 -5.17 -6.73 7.74
N ALA A 42 -5.05 -5.69 6.93
CA ALA A 42 -3.79 -5.32 6.30
C ALA A 42 -3.81 -3.85 5.84
N PRO A 43 -2.65 -3.26 5.51
CA PRO A 43 -2.61 -1.92 4.95
C PRO A 43 -3.28 -1.83 3.57
N GLY A 44 -3.92 -0.68 3.30
CA GLY A 44 -4.36 -0.29 1.98
C GLY A 44 -4.23 1.21 1.77
N ILE A 45 -4.57 1.69 0.58
CA ILE A 45 -4.66 3.13 0.31
C ILE A 45 -6.08 3.60 0.64
N ASP A 46 -6.22 4.74 1.30
CA ASP A 46 -7.53 5.30 1.69
C ASP A 46 -8.36 5.64 0.43
N PRO A 47 -9.49 4.96 0.16
CA PRO A 47 -10.26 5.20 -1.05
C PRO A 47 -11.05 6.52 -0.97
N SER A 48 -11.36 7.01 0.23
CA SER A 48 -12.15 8.23 0.43
C SER A 48 -11.28 9.50 0.34
N GLN A 49 -10.06 9.43 0.89
CA GLN A 49 -9.09 10.51 0.88
C GLN A 49 -7.70 9.96 0.54
N PRO A 50 -7.46 9.57 -0.73
CA PRO A 50 -6.25 8.86 -1.13
C PRO A 50 -4.98 9.70 -1.01
N LEU A 51 -5.10 11.03 -0.95
CA LEU A 51 -3.95 11.92 -0.86
C LEU A 51 -3.89 12.62 0.51
N ILE A 52 -2.67 12.71 1.04
CA ILE A 52 -2.32 13.49 2.22
C ILE A 52 -2.59 14.97 1.94
N GLY A 53 -3.37 15.62 2.80
CA GLY A 53 -3.70 17.03 2.72
C GLY A 53 -5.16 17.28 3.06
N GLU A 54 -5.50 18.56 3.21
CA GLU A 54 -6.88 19.00 3.38
C GLU A 54 -7.48 19.37 2.01
N GLY A 55 -8.74 19.01 1.80
CA GLY A 55 -9.50 19.34 0.60
C GLY A 55 -9.66 18.18 -0.40
N PRO A 56 -10.36 18.44 -1.53
CA PRO A 56 -10.75 17.40 -2.48
C PRO A 56 -9.54 16.70 -3.12
N PRO A 57 -9.58 15.37 -3.32
CA PRO A 57 -8.47 14.62 -3.92
C PRO A 57 -8.00 15.15 -5.28
N ILE A 58 -8.92 15.62 -6.13
CA ILE A 58 -8.59 16.19 -7.45
C ILE A 58 -7.73 17.46 -7.30
N ALA A 59 -8.08 18.35 -6.35
CA ALA A 59 -7.31 19.57 -6.10
C ALA A 59 -5.90 19.26 -5.56
N LEU A 60 -5.79 18.27 -4.67
CA LEU A 60 -4.50 17.80 -4.17
C LEU A 60 -3.65 17.18 -5.28
N ALA A 61 -4.25 16.38 -6.17
CA ALA A 61 -3.57 15.79 -7.31
C ALA A 61 -3.06 16.87 -8.28
N LYS A 62 -3.88 17.86 -8.61
CA LYS A 62 -3.49 19.01 -9.44
C LYS A 62 -2.32 19.77 -8.86
N ALA A 63 -2.36 20.08 -7.56
CA ALA A 63 -1.29 20.77 -6.87
C ALA A 63 0.03 19.97 -6.90
N ALA A 64 -0.03 18.66 -6.68
CA ALA A 64 1.14 17.78 -6.73
C ALA A 64 1.72 17.64 -8.14
N LEU A 65 0.85 17.58 -9.16
CA LEU A 65 1.22 17.49 -10.57
C LEU A 65 1.58 18.85 -11.21
N LYS A 66 1.32 19.96 -10.51
CA LYS A 66 1.47 21.33 -10.99
C LYS A 66 0.73 21.55 -12.31
N THR A 67 -0.54 21.16 -12.35
CA THR A 67 -1.39 21.23 -13.53
C THR A 67 -2.75 21.83 -13.20
N ASP A 68 -3.33 22.52 -14.19
CA ASP A 68 -4.73 22.96 -14.14
C ASP A 68 -5.69 22.00 -14.86
N ASP A 69 -5.16 20.93 -15.47
CA ASP A 69 -5.94 19.90 -16.18
C ASP A 69 -6.53 18.87 -15.22
N ASP A 70 -7.85 18.97 -14.99
CA ASP A 70 -8.61 18.02 -14.18
C ASP A 70 -8.57 16.61 -14.74
N ALA A 71 -8.63 16.45 -16.07
CA ALA A 71 -8.69 15.14 -16.68
C ALA A 71 -7.37 14.38 -16.51
N LEU A 72 -6.24 15.10 -16.61
CA LEU A 72 -4.92 14.56 -16.28
C LEU A 72 -4.85 14.16 -14.80
N ALA A 73 -5.28 15.04 -13.88
CA ALA A 73 -5.22 14.76 -12.44
C ALA A 73 -6.07 13.53 -12.05
N ILE A 74 -7.31 13.45 -12.56
CA ILE A 74 -8.22 12.33 -12.32
C ILE A 74 -7.62 11.03 -12.88
N ARG A 75 -7.15 11.06 -14.13
CA ARG A 75 -6.56 9.89 -14.78
C ARG A 75 -5.34 9.37 -14.01
N THR A 76 -4.39 10.26 -13.71
CA THR A 76 -3.16 9.88 -13.00
C THR A 76 -3.44 9.34 -11.59
N LEU A 77 -4.43 9.90 -10.87
CA LEU A 77 -4.83 9.38 -9.56
C LEU A 77 -5.52 8.02 -9.68
N ALA A 78 -6.39 7.82 -10.67
CA ALA A 78 -7.04 6.53 -10.93
C ALA A 78 -6.03 5.44 -11.33
N GLU A 79 -5.03 5.78 -12.14
CA GLU A 79 -3.96 4.88 -12.57
C GLU A 79 -3.13 4.33 -11.40
N LEU A 80 -3.05 5.05 -10.27
CA LEU A 80 -2.40 4.55 -9.05
C LEU A 80 -3.03 3.26 -8.52
N GLY A 81 -4.34 3.08 -8.73
CA GLY A 81 -5.07 1.84 -8.43
C GLY A 81 -4.44 0.58 -9.06
N ARG A 82 -3.75 0.75 -10.19
CA ARG A 82 -3.09 -0.34 -10.94
C ARG A 82 -1.56 -0.34 -10.78
N LEU A 83 -0.99 0.77 -10.32
CA LEU A 83 0.46 1.02 -10.31
C LEU A 83 1.11 0.84 -8.94
N VAL A 84 0.40 1.12 -7.83
CA VAL A 84 0.98 0.99 -6.48
C VAL A 84 1.54 -0.41 -6.21
N PRO A 85 0.86 -1.52 -6.54
CA PRO A 85 1.42 -2.86 -6.34
C PRO A 85 2.74 -3.08 -7.07
N GLN A 86 2.85 -2.64 -8.34
CA GLN A 86 4.10 -2.74 -9.11
C GLN A 86 5.21 -1.85 -8.54
N PHE A 87 4.85 -0.65 -8.08
CA PHE A 87 5.80 0.24 -7.44
C PHE A 87 6.38 -0.38 -6.18
N VAL A 88 5.53 -0.89 -5.29
CA VAL A 88 5.97 -1.50 -4.03
C VAL A 88 6.75 -2.81 -4.27
N ALA A 89 6.30 -3.65 -5.20
CA ALA A 89 6.90 -4.95 -5.46
C ALA A 89 8.33 -4.88 -6.03
N GLY A 90 8.66 -3.83 -6.80
CA GLY A 90 10.00 -3.79 -7.40
C GLY A 90 10.45 -2.49 -8.07
N ALA A 91 9.54 -1.58 -8.44
CA ALA A 91 10.00 -0.33 -9.08
C ALA A 91 10.52 0.69 -8.06
N GLY A 92 9.94 0.73 -6.86
CA GLY A 92 10.33 1.62 -5.78
C GLY A 92 11.46 1.04 -4.93
N THR A 93 12.37 1.91 -4.49
CA THR A 93 13.41 1.57 -3.53
C THR A 93 13.44 2.58 -2.39
N LEU A 94 13.71 2.07 -1.18
CA LEU A 94 13.86 2.86 0.03
C LEU A 94 14.92 2.24 0.93
N ALA A 95 15.84 3.06 1.44
CA ALA A 95 16.90 2.60 2.33
C ALA A 95 16.36 2.22 3.72
N PRO A 96 16.89 1.16 4.37
CA PRO A 96 16.61 0.87 5.77
C PRO A 96 17.21 1.93 6.71
N GLU A 97 16.39 2.87 7.16
CA GLU A 97 16.80 3.93 8.09
C GLU A 97 15.60 4.47 8.87
N GLN A 98 15.81 5.54 9.64
CA GLN A 98 14.77 6.20 10.41
C GLN A 98 14.07 7.26 9.55
N TYR A 99 12.74 7.19 9.49
CA TYR A 99 11.88 8.17 8.81
C TYR A 99 10.91 8.81 9.79
N THR A 100 10.35 9.95 9.41
CA THR A 100 9.40 10.69 10.25
C THR A 100 8.04 10.77 9.59
N ILE A 101 7.02 10.25 10.29
CA ILE A 101 5.62 10.47 9.95
C ILE A 101 5.23 11.93 10.27
N PRO A 102 4.69 12.68 9.30
CA PRO A 102 4.32 14.07 9.49
C PRO A 102 3.17 14.19 10.52
N PRO A 103 3.10 15.30 11.28
CA PRO A 103 2.08 15.50 12.31
C PRO A 103 0.65 15.19 11.88
N ALA A 104 0.27 15.57 10.65
CA ALA A 104 -1.05 15.35 10.08
C ALA A 104 -1.47 13.87 10.01
N LEU A 105 -0.52 12.94 9.97
CA LEU A 105 -0.78 11.49 9.88
C LEU A 105 -0.60 10.75 11.20
N ARG A 106 0.00 11.35 12.23
CA ARG A 106 0.40 10.62 13.45
C ARG A 106 -0.75 9.92 14.16
N LYS A 107 -1.96 10.48 14.10
CA LYS A 107 -3.16 9.87 14.69
C LYS A 107 -3.44 8.47 14.13
N LEU A 108 -3.12 8.21 12.85
CA LEU A 108 -3.29 6.91 12.21
C LEU A 108 -2.41 5.82 12.84
N PHE A 109 -1.27 6.21 13.43
CA PHE A 109 -0.28 5.30 13.99
C PHE A 109 -0.26 5.31 15.52
N ALA A 110 -1.25 5.93 16.16
CA ALA A 110 -1.35 6.06 17.61
C ALA A 110 -1.85 4.76 18.28
N PHE A 111 -1.21 3.64 17.97
CA PHE A 111 -1.41 2.33 18.59
C PHE A 111 -0.05 1.66 18.81
N LYS A 112 0.04 0.78 19.80
CA LYS A 112 1.30 0.27 20.36
C LYS A 112 2.14 -0.51 19.35
N GLU A 113 1.48 -1.23 18.45
CA GLU A 113 2.10 -2.14 17.49
C GLU A 113 2.53 -1.44 16.19
N SER A 114 2.25 -0.15 16.01
CA SER A 114 2.58 0.59 14.77
C SER A 114 4.08 0.75 14.52
N GLY A 115 4.88 0.66 15.60
CA GLY A 115 6.32 0.94 15.56
C GLY A 115 6.66 2.43 15.46
N VAL A 116 5.66 3.34 15.48
CA VAL A 116 5.86 4.79 15.43
C VAL A 116 5.93 5.37 16.84
N ASP A 117 7.00 6.11 17.14
CA ASP A 117 7.15 6.74 18.46
C ASP A 117 6.33 8.05 18.61
N ALA A 118 6.30 8.61 19.81
CA ALA A 118 5.54 9.83 20.12
C ALA A 118 5.97 11.06 19.27
N SER A 119 7.18 11.07 18.75
CA SER A 119 7.68 12.12 17.86
C SER A 119 7.40 11.84 16.37
N GLY A 120 6.76 10.71 16.06
CA GLY A 120 6.46 10.25 14.71
C GLY A 120 7.60 9.49 14.04
N ARG A 121 8.67 9.11 14.76
CA ARG A 121 9.78 8.38 14.14
C ARG A 121 9.44 6.91 13.99
N PHE A 122 9.77 6.37 12.83
CA PHE A 122 9.62 4.97 12.48
C PHE A 122 10.95 4.43 11.94
N GLN A 123 11.41 3.30 12.47
CA GLN A 123 12.58 2.61 11.95
C GLN A 123 12.17 1.71 10.78
N PHE A 124 12.38 2.15 9.54
CA PHE A 124 12.23 1.28 8.38
C PHE A 124 13.41 0.28 8.34
N ARG A 125 13.13 -0.97 7.99
CA ARG A 125 14.06 -2.11 8.10
C ARG A 125 13.96 -2.96 6.85
N ALA A 126 15.00 -3.72 6.53
CA ALA A 126 14.99 -4.65 5.40
C ALA A 126 13.81 -5.66 5.48
N ALA A 127 13.46 -6.11 6.68
CA ALA A 127 12.31 -6.97 6.91
C ALA A 127 10.97 -6.33 6.49
N HIS A 128 10.79 -5.03 6.74
CA HIS A 128 9.59 -4.32 6.28
C HIS A 128 9.51 -4.30 4.76
N LEU A 129 10.62 -3.98 4.09
CA LEU A 129 10.68 -3.96 2.62
C LEU A 129 10.42 -5.34 2.02
N ALA A 130 11.00 -6.40 2.58
CA ALA A 130 10.79 -7.77 2.11
C ALA A 130 9.30 -8.18 2.19
N VAL A 131 8.66 -7.89 3.32
CA VAL A 131 7.24 -8.19 3.54
C VAL A 131 6.34 -7.36 2.60
N LEU A 132 6.60 -6.06 2.44
CA LEU A 132 5.85 -5.21 1.51
C LEU A 132 5.96 -5.69 0.06
N ARG A 133 7.15 -6.14 -0.36
CA ARG A 133 7.39 -6.67 -1.72
C ARG A 133 6.69 -7.99 -1.97
N GLY A 134 6.57 -8.84 -0.95
CA GLY A 134 5.86 -10.10 -1.01
C GLY A 134 4.37 -10.02 -0.67
N ALA A 135 3.82 -8.82 -0.50
CA ALA A 135 2.42 -8.65 -0.13
C ALA A 135 1.48 -8.98 -1.31
N ASN A 136 0.37 -9.65 -0.99
CA ASN A 136 -0.70 -9.93 -1.93
C ASN A 136 -1.62 -8.71 -2.03
N TRP A 137 -1.56 -8.02 -3.16
CA TRP A 137 -2.40 -6.86 -3.42
C TRP A 137 -3.71 -7.25 -4.09
N ARG A 138 -4.80 -6.59 -3.67
CA ARG A 138 -6.08 -6.53 -4.35
C ARG A 138 -6.19 -5.21 -5.08
N THR A 139 -6.58 -5.29 -6.34
CA THR A 139 -6.85 -4.14 -7.22
C THR A 139 -8.29 -4.25 -7.71
N VAL A 140 -8.91 -3.11 -7.98
CA VAL A 140 -10.21 -3.06 -8.64
C VAL A 140 -10.06 -3.51 -10.09
N ASP A 141 -10.98 -4.36 -10.56
CA ASP A 141 -11.10 -4.79 -11.94
C ASP A 141 -12.33 -4.17 -12.61
N SER A 142 -12.59 -4.55 -13.86
CA SER A 142 -13.72 -4.03 -14.64
C SER A 142 -15.08 -4.42 -14.05
N ASP A 143 -15.17 -5.53 -13.33
CA ASP A 143 -16.43 -6.06 -12.81
C ASP A 143 -16.80 -5.36 -11.49
N ALA A 144 -15.79 -4.92 -10.73
CA ALA A 144 -15.97 -4.23 -9.46
C ALA A 144 -15.94 -2.68 -9.54
N ILE A 145 -15.68 -2.10 -10.72
CA ILE A 145 -15.50 -0.64 -10.83
C ILE A 145 -16.79 0.13 -10.53
N GLU A 146 -17.95 -0.38 -10.95
CA GLU A 146 -19.24 0.27 -10.70
C GLU A 146 -19.61 0.25 -9.21
N ASP A 147 -19.24 -0.81 -8.48
CA ASP A 147 -19.44 -0.86 -7.03
C ASP A 147 -18.66 0.25 -6.34
N VAL A 148 -17.39 0.47 -6.74
CA VAL A 148 -16.56 1.54 -6.18
C VAL A 148 -17.12 2.92 -6.50
N LEU A 149 -17.57 3.15 -7.73
CA LEU A 149 -18.18 4.43 -8.14
C LEU A 149 -19.56 4.65 -7.49
N GLY A 150 -20.25 3.57 -7.10
CA GLY A 150 -21.52 3.63 -6.37
C GLY A 150 -21.37 4.09 -4.91
N GLU A 151 -20.20 3.92 -4.30
CA GLU A 151 -19.88 4.36 -2.93
C GLU A 151 -19.60 5.88 -2.83
N GLY A 152 -19.95 6.65 -3.87
CA GLY A 152 -19.81 8.10 -3.92
C GLY A 152 -18.43 8.53 -4.41
N ASP A 153 -17.72 9.35 -3.63
CA ASP A 153 -16.44 9.94 -4.05
C ASP A 153 -15.24 8.97 -3.91
N PHE A 154 -15.51 7.67 -3.74
CA PHE A 154 -14.49 6.65 -3.54
C PHE A 154 -13.62 6.47 -4.79
N TRP A 155 -12.32 6.30 -4.56
CA TRP A 155 -11.33 6.02 -5.59
C TRP A 155 -11.01 4.52 -5.64
N PRO A 156 -10.74 3.95 -6.83
CA PRO A 156 -10.42 2.53 -7.01
C PRO A 156 -9.00 2.21 -6.56
N MET A 157 -8.78 2.35 -5.26
CA MET A 157 -7.49 2.26 -4.61
C MET A 157 -7.14 0.82 -4.21
N PRO A 158 -5.87 0.41 -4.33
CA PRO A 158 -5.49 -0.95 -4.04
C PRO A 158 -5.22 -1.12 -2.54
N TYR A 159 -5.35 -2.36 -2.07
CA TYR A 159 -5.09 -2.72 -0.68
C TYR A 159 -4.44 -4.11 -0.60
N ILE A 160 -3.75 -4.40 0.50
CA ILE A 160 -3.22 -5.73 0.76
C ILE A 160 -4.37 -6.62 1.26
N ASP A 161 -4.44 -7.86 0.78
CA ASP A 161 -5.47 -8.82 1.17
C ASP A 161 -5.41 -9.14 2.68
N GLY A 162 -6.37 -8.65 3.46
CA GLY A 162 -6.41 -8.89 4.91
C GLY A 162 -6.66 -10.35 5.32
N LYS A 163 -7.16 -11.19 4.40
CA LYS A 163 -7.33 -12.64 4.63
C LYS A 163 -6.03 -13.41 4.34
N ARG A 164 -5.28 -12.97 3.35
CA ARG A 164 -4.08 -13.65 2.81
C ARG A 164 -3.00 -12.63 2.43
N PRO A 165 -2.40 -11.92 3.40
CA PRO A 165 -1.63 -10.72 3.09
C PRO A 165 -0.27 -10.99 2.43
N TYR A 166 0.31 -12.18 2.56
CA TYR A 166 1.70 -12.44 2.15
C TYR A 166 1.90 -13.77 1.40
N GLY A 167 0.81 -14.48 1.12
CA GLY A 167 0.80 -15.82 0.54
C GLY A 167 -0.59 -16.45 0.70
N ASP A 168 -0.69 -17.76 0.52
CA ASP A 168 -1.99 -18.44 0.46
C ASP A 168 -2.41 -19.13 1.76
N ARG A 169 -1.57 -19.07 2.80
CA ARG A 169 -1.80 -19.80 4.05
C ARG A 169 -2.70 -19.00 4.99
N THR A 170 -3.53 -19.71 5.75
CA THR A 170 -4.38 -19.11 6.79
C THR A 170 -3.56 -18.42 7.89
N TYR A 171 -2.40 -19.00 8.22
CA TYR A 171 -1.50 -18.45 9.24
C TYR A 171 -0.39 -17.65 8.54
N TYR A 172 -0.61 -16.35 8.40
CA TYR A 172 0.22 -15.45 7.60
C TYR A 172 1.69 -15.41 8.06
N GLN A 173 1.97 -15.75 9.32
CA GLN A 173 3.32 -15.82 9.88
C GLN A 173 4.21 -16.81 9.12
N PHE A 174 3.64 -17.90 8.60
CA PHE A 174 4.40 -18.87 7.81
C PHE A 174 4.86 -18.28 6.47
N ASP A 175 3.97 -17.55 5.79
CA ASP A 175 4.28 -16.86 4.54
C ASP A 175 5.30 -15.73 4.78
N MET A 176 5.10 -14.92 5.81
CA MET A 176 6.05 -13.87 6.20
C MET A 176 7.44 -14.43 6.50
N ALA A 177 7.52 -15.55 7.22
CA ALA A 177 8.78 -16.19 7.55
C ALA A 177 9.53 -16.67 6.29
N GLU A 178 8.81 -17.17 5.28
CA GLU A 178 9.40 -17.53 3.99
C GLU A 178 9.96 -16.30 3.26
N LEU A 179 9.20 -15.18 3.22
CA LEU A 179 9.66 -13.91 2.64
C LEU A 179 10.92 -13.36 3.33
N LEU A 180 11.09 -13.64 4.60
CA LEU A 180 12.23 -13.21 5.41
C LEU A 180 13.42 -14.19 5.37
N GLY A 181 13.30 -15.30 4.63
CA GLY A 181 14.36 -16.32 4.53
C GLY A 181 14.56 -17.14 5.81
N GLU A 182 13.56 -17.15 6.70
CA GLU A 182 13.57 -17.85 7.97
C GLU A 182 12.36 -18.79 8.09
N PRO A 183 12.18 -19.80 7.22
CA PRO A 183 11.00 -20.67 7.25
C PRO A 183 10.86 -21.42 8.58
N TYR A 184 9.62 -21.77 8.94
CA TYR A 184 9.37 -22.61 10.12
C TYR A 184 9.85 -24.05 9.88
N LYS A 185 10.23 -24.73 10.96
CA LYS A 185 10.58 -26.15 10.91
C LYS A 185 9.32 -26.98 10.68
N ARG A 186 9.52 -28.15 10.08
CA ARG A 186 8.50 -29.20 9.98
C ARG A 186 8.78 -30.30 11.00
N ASP A 187 7.72 -30.90 11.54
CA ASP A 187 7.83 -32.08 12.38
C ASP A 187 8.04 -33.37 11.55
N GLY A 188 8.07 -34.51 12.22
CA GLY A 188 8.22 -35.82 11.57
C GLY A 188 7.05 -36.24 10.67
N ARG A 189 5.92 -35.51 10.69
CA ARG A 189 4.76 -35.70 9.81
C ARG A 189 4.73 -34.72 8.65
N GLY A 190 5.66 -33.75 8.64
CA GLY A 190 5.72 -32.69 7.65
C GLY A 190 4.91 -31.45 8.02
N ASP A 191 4.29 -31.40 9.21
CA ASP A 191 3.49 -30.27 9.67
C ASP A 191 4.39 -29.14 10.18
N LEU A 192 3.99 -27.88 9.93
CA LEU A 192 4.74 -26.72 10.42
C LEU A 192 4.62 -26.61 11.94
N VAL A 193 5.76 -26.49 12.62
CA VAL A 193 5.83 -26.42 14.08
C VAL A 193 5.78 -24.96 14.51
N ALA A 194 4.72 -24.56 15.23
CA ALA A 194 4.58 -23.20 15.76
C ALA A 194 5.72 -22.83 16.72
N GLU A 195 6.08 -21.54 16.73
CA GLU A 195 7.19 -21.03 17.54
C GLU A 195 6.78 -19.67 18.13
N ALA A 196 6.28 -19.69 19.37
CA ALA A 196 5.61 -18.54 19.98
C ALA A 196 6.41 -17.22 19.93
N LYS A 197 7.73 -17.27 20.11
CA LYS A 197 8.58 -16.06 20.03
C LYS A 197 8.64 -15.50 18.61
N LYS A 198 8.66 -16.37 17.61
CA LYS A 198 8.67 -16.00 16.20
C LYS A 198 7.29 -15.51 15.77
N ASP A 199 6.23 -16.19 16.20
CA ASP A 199 4.85 -15.79 15.94
C ASP A 199 4.61 -14.35 16.43
N ALA A 200 4.96 -14.05 17.69
CA ALA A 200 4.81 -12.71 18.26
C ALA A 200 5.69 -11.63 17.57
N ARG A 201 6.86 -12.03 17.06
CA ARG A 201 7.73 -11.11 16.30
C ARG A 201 7.12 -10.79 14.93
N LEU A 202 6.59 -11.79 14.24
CA LEU A 202 6.01 -11.64 12.90
C LEU A 202 4.65 -10.92 12.96
N GLU A 203 3.85 -11.16 14.00
CA GLU A 203 2.63 -10.40 14.27
C GLU A 203 2.94 -8.90 14.49
N ARG A 204 3.97 -8.57 15.28
CA ARG A 204 4.40 -7.18 15.42
C ARG A 204 4.82 -6.58 14.07
N LEU A 205 5.62 -7.33 13.29
CA LEU A 205 6.05 -6.90 11.97
C LEU A 205 4.87 -6.67 11.01
N HIS A 206 3.83 -7.49 11.13
CA HIS A 206 2.59 -7.34 10.36
C HIS A 206 1.90 -6.02 10.68
N TYR A 207 1.72 -5.65 11.94
CA TYR A 207 1.14 -4.35 12.32
C TYR A 207 2.02 -3.15 11.94
N GLU A 208 3.35 -3.29 12.04
CA GLU A 208 4.30 -2.28 11.57
C GLU A 208 4.21 -2.04 10.05
N THR A 209 3.62 -2.96 9.26
CA THR A 209 3.49 -2.77 7.81
C THR A 209 2.64 -1.57 7.42
N LEU A 210 1.74 -1.10 8.28
CA LEU A 210 0.98 0.13 8.03
C LEU A 210 1.91 1.35 7.97
N ALA A 211 2.78 1.50 8.98
CA ALA A 211 3.76 2.58 9.04
C ALA A 211 4.84 2.41 7.96
N ALA A 212 5.27 1.16 7.73
CA ALA A 212 6.23 0.86 6.68
C ALA A 212 5.70 1.24 5.29
N LEU A 213 4.44 0.91 4.96
CA LEU A 213 3.85 1.28 3.69
C LEU A 213 3.74 2.80 3.56
N GLN A 214 3.29 3.50 4.61
CA GLN A 214 3.19 4.96 4.57
C GLN A 214 4.55 5.63 4.31
N VAL A 215 5.59 5.20 5.05
CA VAL A 215 6.96 5.70 4.88
C VAL A 215 7.50 5.34 3.49
N PHE A 216 7.28 4.11 3.04
CA PHE A 216 7.71 3.67 1.72
C PHE A 216 7.10 4.54 0.63
N LEU A 217 5.78 4.74 0.62
CA LEU A 217 5.12 5.55 -0.39
C LEU A 217 5.64 6.98 -0.36
N MET A 218 5.81 7.59 0.81
CA MET A 218 6.28 8.98 0.93
C MET A 218 7.70 9.22 0.41
N HIS A 219 8.59 8.25 0.55
CA HIS A 219 10.04 8.46 0.42
C HIS A 219 10.70 7.60 -0.65
N ALA A 220 10.06 6.55 -1.14
CA ALA A 220 10.66 5.68 -2.14
C ALA A 220 10.87 6.42 -3.46
N GLU A 221 11.97 6.11 -4.12
CA GLU A 221 12.31 6.62 -5.44
C GLU A 221 12.18 5.51 -6.48
N LEU A 222 12.03 5.89 -7.75
CA LEU A 222 12.14 4.93 -8.84
C LEU A 222 13.56 4.37 -8.89
N THR A 223 13.66 3.06 -8.89
CA THR A 223 14.87 2.36 -9.25
C THR A 223 15.20 2.73 -10.68
N ARG A 224 16.32 3.44 -10.89
CA ARG A 224 16.83 3.66 -12.24
C ARG A 224 17.17 2.28 -12.84
N PRO A 225 16.88 2.03 -14.12
CA PRO A 225 17.43 0.85 -14.77
C PRO A 225 18.95 0.85 -14.57
N ALA A 226 19.47 -0.27 -14.07
CA ALA A 226 20.90 -0.51 -13.90
C ALA A 226 21.61 -0.55 -15.26
#